data_AF-A0A1U9AHS1-F1
#
_entry.id   AF-A0A1U9AHS1-F1
#
_cell.length_a   1.000
_cell.length_b   1.000
_cell.length_c   1.000
_cell.angle_alpha   90.00
_cell.angle_beta   90.00
_cell.angle_gamma   90.00
#
_symmetry.space_group_name_H-M   'P 1'
#
loop_
_entity.id
_entity.type
_entity.pdbx_description
1 polymer ?
#
loop_
_entity_poly.entity_id
_entity_poly.type
_entity_poly.pdbx_seq_one_letter_code
_entity_poly.pdbx_strand_id
1 'polypeptide(L)'
;AFVIFKEISSASNALRTMQGFPFYDKPMRIAYAKTDSDIVARMKGTFKERPKKVKPPKTISSDEKKEKKKKSSGDSVGANSAVEQPPNQILFLTNLPEETNE
;
A
#
# COMPACT_ATOMS: atom_id res chain seq x y z
N ALA A 1 -3.28 -6.52 4.20
CA ALA A 1 -1.87 -6.06 4.16
C ALA A 1 -0.96 -7.19 4.64
N PHE A 2 0.34 -7.14 4.32
CA PHE A 2 1.35 -8.04 4.88
C PHE A 2 2.45 -7.20 5.52
N VAL A 3 2.83 -7.56 6.75
CA VAL A 3 3.95 -6.93 7.47
C VAL A 3 5.04 -7.99 7.62
N ILE A 4 6.25 -7.65 7.23
CA ILE A 4 7.39 -8.58 7.21
C ILE A 4 8.34 -8.17 8.33
N PHE A 5 8.50 -9.06 9.31
CA PHE A 5 9.49 -8.88 10.37
C PHE A 5 10.79 -9.60 10.02
N LYS A 6 11.91 -9.09 10.53
CA LYS A 6 13.22 -9.75 10.43
C LYS A 6 13.25 -11.06 11.22
N GLU A 7 12.59 -11.08 12.39
CA GLU A 7 12.56 -12.22 13.30
C GLU A 7 11.14 -12.72 13.59
N ILE A 8 11.03 -14.04 13.86
CA ILE A 8 9.75 -14.71 14.15
C ILE A 8 9.22 -14.31 15.54
N SER A 9 10.12 -14.05 16.48
CA SER A 9 9.83 -13.53 17.83
C SER A 9 9.05 -12.22 17.75
N SER A 10 9.54 -11.25 16.96
CA SER A 10 8.90 -9.95 16.76
C SER A 10 7.51 -10.08 16.13
N ALA A 11 7.34 -10.94 15.13
CA ALA A 11 6.04 -11.21 14.52
C ALA A 11 5.03 -11.78 15.52
N SER A 12 5.49 -12.68 16.39
CA SER A 12 4.64 -13.30 17.42
C SER A 12 4.26 -12.32 18.52
N ASN A 13 5.17 -11.41 18.89
CA ASN A 13 4.88 -10.32 19.82
C ASN A 13 3.80 -9.41 19.24
N ALA A 14 3.99 -8.92 18.00
CA ALA A 14 3.03 -8.04 17.33
C ALA A 14 1.64 -8.67 17.20
N LEU A 15 1.56 -9.96 16.86
CA LEU A 15 0.28 -10.67 16.79
C LEU A 15 -0.43 -10.67 18.15
N ARG A 16 0.29 -10.89 19.26
CA ARG A 16 -0.33 -10.96 20.59
C ARG A 16 -0.71 -9.59 21.14
N THR A 17 0.15 -8.58 20.95
CA THR A 17 -0.03 -7.25 21.55
C THR A 17 -1.00 -6.38 20.78
N MET A 18 -1.04 -6.51 19.45
CA MET A 18 -1.85 -5.66 18.58
C MET A 18 -3.14 -6.33 18.08
N GLN A 19 -3.46 -7.54 18.56
CA GLN A 19 -4.71 -8.18 18.21
C GLN A 19 -5.89 -7.36 18.74
N GLY A 20 -6.83 -7.02 17.85
CA GLY A 20 -8.01 -6.23 18.21
C GLY A 20 -7.71 -4.76 18.48
N PHE A 21 -6.49 -4.28 18.27
CA PHE A 21 -6.13 -2.87 18.45
C PHE A 21 -7.03 -1.99 17.56
N PRO A 22 -7.69 -0.95 18.10
CA PRO A 22 -8.52 -0.05 17.30
C PRO A 22 -7.70 0.69 16.26
N PHE A 23 -8.00 0.45 14.99
CA PHE A 23 -7.31 1.05 13.85
C PHE A 23 -8.35 1.59 12.87
N TYR A 24 -8.42 2.91 12.74
CA TYR A 24 -9.47 3.61 11.98
C TYR A 24 -10.88 3.11 12.35
N ASP A 25 -11.18 3.16 13.65
CA ASP A 25 -12.47 2.77 14.24
C ASP A 25 -12.89 1.31 13.98
N LYS A 26 -11.94 0.46 13.56
CA LYS A 26 -12.15 -0.98 13.36
C LYS A 26 -11.10 -1.79 14.10
N PRO A 27 -11.47 -2.89 14.78
CA PRO A 27 -10.49 -3.72 15.48
C PRO A 27 -9.58 -4.43 14.48
N MET A 28 -8.27 -4.26 14.63
CA MET A 28 -7.28 -4.90 13.78
C MET A 28 -7.30 -6.43 13.98
N ARG A 29 -7.29 -7.18 12.88
CA ARG A 29 -7.19 -8.65 12.90
C ARG A 29 -5.88 -9.08 12.24
N ILE A 30 -5.04 -9.73 13.03
CA ILE A 30 -3.70 -10.16 12.65
C ILE A 30 -3.63 -11.69 12.66
N ALA A 31 -3.00 -12.26 11.63
CA ALA A 31 -2.73 -13.69 11.50
C ALA A 31 -1.39 -13.91 10.81
N TYR A 32 -0.78 -15.07 11.03
CA TYR A 32 0.41 -15.46 10.28
C TYR A 32 0.09 -15.68 8.80
N ALA A 33 1.05 -15.32 7.95
CA ALA A 33 0.96 -15.65 6.53
C ALA A 33 1.14 -17.16 6.33
N LYS A 34 0.43 -17.72 5.35
CA LYS A 34 0.55 -19.14 4.98
C LYS A 34 1.89 -19.48 4.32
N THR A 35 2.53 -18.47 3.73
CA THR A 35 3.77 -18.60 2.96
C THR A 35 4.69 -17.45 3.31
N ASP A 36 6.00 -17.72 3.32
CA ASP A 36 7.01 -16.69 3.50
C ASP A 36 6.98 -15.63 2.37
N SER A 37 7.37 -14.42 2.73
CA SER A 37 7.57 -13.33 1.77
C SER A 37 8.87 -13.53 0.99
N ASP A 38 8.95 -12.94 -0.20
CA ASP A 38 10.09 -13.15 -1.11
C ASP A 38 11.42 -12.66 -0.50
N ILE A 39 11.39 -11.62 0.34
CA ILE A 39 12.61 -11.14 1.01
C ILE A 39 13.08 -12.13 2.08
N VAL A 40 12.16 -12.70 2.86
CA VAL A 40 12.48 -13.72 3.88
C VAL A 40 12.94 -15.01 3.20
N ALA A 41 12.28 -15.42 2.10
CA ALA A 41 12.69 -16.59 1.32
C ALA A 41 14.07 -16.41 0.67
N ARG A 42 14.41 -15.19 0.21
CA ARG A 42 15.76 -14.88 -0.30
C ARG A 42 16.81 -14.95 0.81
N MET A 43 16.52 -14.39 1.99
CA MET A 43 17.43 -14.47 3.15
C MET A 43 17.66 -15.91 3.63
N LYS A 44 16.60 -16.74 3.62
CA LYS A 44 16.68 -18.16 3.98
C LYS A 44 17.27 -19.05 2.88
N GLY A 45 17.49 -18.52 1.67
CA GLY A 45 17.93 -19.31 0.50
C GLY A 45 16.87 -20.25 -0.07
N THR A 46 15.60 -20.16 0.36
CA THR A 46 14.49 -21.01 -0.11
C THR A 46 13.65 -20.35 -1.20
N PHE A 47 14.11 -19.22 -1.76
CA PHE A 47 13.38 -18.47 -2.77
C PHE A 47 13.21 -19.30 -4.04
N LYS A 48 11.94 -19.54 -4.41
CA LYS A 48 11.56 -20.10 -5.70
C LYS A 48 10.78 -19.02 -6.45
N GLU A 49 11.17 -18.75 -7.69
CA GLU A 49 10.45 -17.80 -8.53
C GLU A 49 9.02 -18.33 -8.72
N ARG A 50 8.05 -17.60 -8.15
CA ARG A 50 6.65 -17.94 -8.34
C ARG A 50 6.31 -17.68 -9.81
N PRO A 51 5.64 -18.61 -10.52
CA PRO A 51 5.22 -18.36 -11.88
C PRO A 51 4.39 -17.07 -11.90
N LYS A 52 4.77 -16.12 -12.76
CA LYS A 52 4.04 -14.86 -12.90
C LYS A 52 2.60 -15.22 -13.26
N LYS A 53 1.67 -15.04 -12.32
CA LYS A 53 0.25 -15.12 -12.64
C LYS A 53 -0.01 -14.06 -13.69
N VAL A 54 -0.29 -14.51 -14.92
CA VAL A 54 -0.75 -13.66 -16.01
C VAL A 54 -1.96 -12.91 -15.45
N LYS A 55 -1.81 -11.59 -15.27
CA LYS A 55 -2.94 -10.76 -14.87
C LYS A 55 -3.99 -10.91 -15.99
N PRO A 56 -5.23 -11.32 -15.70
CA PRO A 56 -6.27 -11.23 -16.71
C PRO A 56 -6.35 -9.77 -17.18
N PRO A 57 -6.51 -9.51 -18.49
CA PRO A 57 -6.54 -8.15 -19.02
C PRO A 57 -7.65 -7.38 -18.32
N LYS A 58 -7.32 -6.22 -17.75
CA LYS A 58 -8.31 -5.24 -17.31
C LYS A 58 -9.06 -4.82 -18.58
N THR A 59 -10.33 -5.22 -18.70
CA THR A 59 -11.24 -4.68 -19.71
C THR A 59 -11.33 -3.19 -19.47
N ILE A 60 -10.67 -2.42 -20.32
CA ILE A 60 -10.89 -0.98 -20.45
C ILE A 60 -12.30 -0.85 -21.03
N SER A 61 -13.29 -0.66 -20.16
CA SER A 61 -14.61 -0.23 -20.59
C SER A 61 -14.44 1.19 -21.12
N SER A 62 -14.43 1.25 -22.44
CA SER A 62 -14.63 2.42 -23.27
C SER A 62 -15.89 3.19 -22.85
N ASP A 63 -15.72 4.45 -22.50
CA ASP A 63 -16.73 5.47 -22.80
C ASP A 63 -16.02 6.68 -23.39
N GLU A 64 -16.50 7.09 -24.56
CA GLU A 64 -15.84 7.95 -25.53
C GLU A 64 -16.02 9.44 -25.28
N LYS A 65 -14.99 10.21 -25.71
CA LYS A 65 -15.05 11.58 -26.29
C LYS A 65 -15.67 12.73 -25.48
N LYS A 66 -14.81 13.72 -25.15
CA LYS A 66 -14.86 15.05 -25.83
C LYS A 66 -13.58 15.90 -25.67
N GLU A 67 -12.94 16.10 -26.81
CA GLU A 67 -12.09 17.19 -27.32
C GLU A 67 -11.47 18.33 -26.46
N LYS A 68 -10.16 18.53 -26.73
CA LYS A 68 -9.40 19.78 -27.02
C LYS A 68 -9.52 21.01 -26.11
N LYS A 69 -8.40 21.43 -25.49
CA LYS A 69 -7.53 22.57 -25.91
C LYS A 69 -6.41 22.90 -24.89
N LYS A 70 -5.20 23.06 -25.43
CA LYS A 70 -4.09 24.01 -25.13
C LYS A 70 -3.87 24.62 -23.72
N LYS A 71 -2.59 24.49 -23.29
CA LYS A 71 -1.67 25.49 -22.69
C LYS A 71 -2.24 26.53 -21.72
N SER A 72 -1.74 26.56 -20.48
CA SER A 72 -0.79 27.59 -19.99
C SER A 72 -0.52 27.46 -18.48
N SER A 73 0.74 27.73 -18.13
CA SER A 73 1.27 28.21 -16.85
C SER A 73 0.30 28.82 -15.83
N GLY A 74 0.52 28.54 -14.55
CA GLY A 74 -0.07 29.31 -13.45
C GLY A 74 0.25 28.71 -12.09
N ASP A 75 1.34 29.18 -11.48
CA ASP A 75 1.60 29.12 -10.05
C ASP A 75 0.44 29.78 -9.30
N SER A 76 -0.16 29.11 -8.32
CA SER A 76 -1.11 29.70 -7.37
C SER A 76 -1.25 28.81 -6.15
N VAL A 77 -0.55 29.24 -5.11
CA VAL A 77 -0.77 28.96 -3.69
C VAL A 77 -2.27 29.07 -3.33
N GLY A 78 -2.83 28.06 -2.65
CA GLY A 78 -4.17 28.19 -2.07
C GLY A 78 -4.81 26.91 -1.54
N ALA A 79 -4.72 26.73 -0.21
CA ALA A 79 -5.69 26.02 0.65
C ALA A 79 -6.05 24.57 0.29
N ASN A 80 -5.31 23.61 0.88
CA ASN A 80 -5.67 22.19 0.86
C ASN A 80 -6.89 21.91 1.76
N SER A 81 -8.06 21.95 1.15
CA SER A 81 -9.24 21.24 1.63
C SER A 81 -8.99 19.74 1.51
N ALA A 82 -9.32 18.97 2.54
CA ALA A 82 -9.20 17.52 2.55
C ALA A 82 -10.09 16.92 1.44
N VAL A 83 -9.52 16.71 0.26
CA VAL A 83 -10.17 16.01 -0.84
C VAL A 83 -10.17 14.52 -0.47
N GLU A 84 -11.34 14.01 -0.10
CA GLU A 84 -11.61 12.59 0.10
C GLU A 84 -11.24 11.85 -1.19
N GLN A 85 -10.05 11.24 -1.19
CA GLN A 85 -9.58 10.50 -2.36
C GLN A 85 -10.27 9.15 -2.42
N PRO A 86 -10.79 8.73 -3.59
CA PRO A 86 -11.41 7.43 -3.74
C PRO A 86 -10.41 6.31 -3.42
N PRO A 87 -10.88 5.10 -3.08
CA PRO A 87 -10.02 4.00 -2.62
C PRO A 87 -8.94 3.66 -3.67
N ASN A 88 -7.73 4.15 -3.43
CA ASN A 88 -6.58 3.91 -4.28
C ASN A 88 -5.81 2.68 -3.77
N GLN A 89 -5.28 1.85 -4.68
CA GLN A 89 -4.42 0.72 -4.33
C GLN A 89 -2.99 1.14 -3.96
N ILE A 90 -2.71 2.44 -4.04
CA ILE A 90 -1.43 3.08 -3.73
C ILE A 90 -1.69 4.00 -2.54
N LEU A 91 -0.92 3.83 -1.47
CA LEU A 91 -0.99 4.69 -0.31
C LEU A 91 -0.16 5.94 -0.57
N PHE A 92 -0.82 7.10 -0.68
CA PHE A 92 -0.14 8.39 -0.69
C PHE A 92 0.04 8.86 0.75
N LEU A 93 1.29 9.03 1.18
CA LEU A 93 1.60 9.71 2.44
C LEU A 93 1.70 11.20 2.15
N THR A 94 0.80 11.99 2.72
CA THR A 94 0.87 13.46 2.69
C THR A 94 1.10 13.98 4.11
N ASN A 95 1.68 15.17 4.24
CA ASN A 95 1.99 15.83 5.52
C ASN A 95 2.96 15.05 6.43
N LEU A 96 3.99 14.42 5.84
CA LEU A 96 5.11 13.95 6.65
C LEU A 96 5.90 15.17 7.19
N PRO A 97 6.29 15.16 8.48
CA PRO A 97 7.21 16.16 9.02
C PRO A 97 8.51 16.21 8.20
N GLU A 98 9.09 17.39 8.01
CA GLU A 98 10.34 17.59 7.24
C GLU A 98 11.51 16.74 7.76
N GLU A 99 11.44 16.29 9.01
CA GLU A 99 12.41 15.41 9.67
C GLU A 99 12.34 13.93 9.21
N THR A 100 11.38 13.56 8.35
CA THR A 100 11.15 12.16 7.93
C THR A 100 11.87 11.81 6.61
N ASN A 101 12.98 12.49 6.31
CA ASN A 101 13.76 12.32 5.09
C ASN A 101 15.08 11.57 5.34
N GLU A 102 15.05 10.45 6.07
CA GLU A 102 16.15 9.47 6.11
C GLU A 102 15.62 8.03 6.17
#